data_AF-A0A957HG93-F1
#
_entry.id   AF-A0A957HG93-F1
#
_cell.length_a   1.000
_cell.length_b   1.000
_cell.length_c   1.000
_cell.angle_alpha   90.00
_cell.angle_beta   90.00
_cell.angle_gamma   90.00
#
_symmetry.space_group_name_H-M   'P 1'
#
loop_
_entity.id
_entity.type
_entity.pdbx_description
1 polymer ?
#
loop_
_entity_poly.entity_id
_entity_poly.type
_entity_poly.pdbx_seq_one_letter_code
_entity_poly.pdbx_strand_id
1 'polypeptide(L)'
;EQTNRDLRTVVAQLAEQQARTEKLNAELIIANRYKSEFLANMSHELRTPLNSIIGFSRVMLRGMSGPLTDMQEQDLQTIFNSGNHLLSLINEILDKAKI
;
A
#
# COMPACT_ATOMS: atom_id res chain seq x y z
N GLU A 1 -54.79 16.41 -7.62
CA GLU A 1 -54.03 17.04 -6.50
C GLU A 1 -53.15 16.04 -5.74
N GLN A 2 -53.65 14.86 -5.38
CA GLN A 2 -52.87 13.81 -4.70
C GLN A 2 -51.60 13.41 -5.46
N THR A 3 -51.70 13.10 -6.75
CA THR A 3 -50.54 12.75 -7.61
C THR A 3 -49.45 13.82 -7.64
N ASN A 4 -49.82 15.11 -7.59
CA ASN A 4 -48.85 16.21 -7.55
C ASN A 4 -48.16 16.32 -6.18
N ARG A 5 -48.83 15.94 -5.09
CA ARG A 5 -48.22 15.85 -3.76
C ARG A 5 -47.28 14.65 -3.68
N ASP A 6 -47.71 13.49 -4.17
CA ASP A 6 -46.89 12.28 -4.18
C ASP A 6 -45.62 12.47 -5.03
N LEU A 7 -45.74 13.10 -6.19
CA LEU A 7 -44.60 13.44 -7.05
C LEU A 7 -43.59 14.36 -6.34
N ARG A 8 -44.07 15.39 -5.62
CA ARG A 8 -43.21 16.28 -4.83
C ARG A 8 -42.48 15.55 -3.71
N THR A 9 -43.16 14.62 -3.02
CA THR A 9 -42.55 13.79 -1.99
C THR A 9 -41.44 12.92 -2.56
N VAL A 10 -41.68 12.25 -3.69
CA VAL A 10 -40.67 11.42 -4.37
C VAL A 10 -39.47 12.26 -4.82
N VAL A 11 -39.69 13.44 -5.39
CA VAL A 11 -38.61 14.35 -5.80
C VAL A 11 -37.78 14.79 -4.59
N ALA A 12 -38.41 15.11 -3.46
CA ALA A 12 -37.71 15.49 -2.23
C ALA A 12 -36.88 14.33 -1.66
N GLN A 13 -37.43 13.12 -1.63
CA GLN A 13 -36.70 11.91 -1.20
C GLN A 13 -35.51 11.59 -2.12
N LEU A 14 -35.69 11.74 -3.43
CA LEU A 14 -34.61 11.52 -4.40
C LEU A 14 -33.48 12.54 -4.20
N ALA A 15 -33.80 13.81 -3.97
CA ALA A 15 -32.82 14.85 -3.70
C ALA A 15 -32.06 14.57 -2.38
N GLU A 16 -32.74 14.10 -1.33
CA GLU A 16 -32.10 13.71 -0.08
C GLU A 16 -31.16 12.52 -0.27
N GLN A 17 -31.59 11.51 -1.03
CA GLN A 17 -30.77 10.34 -1.33
C GLN A 17 -29.53 10.70 -2.16
N GLN A 18 -29.69 11.59 -3.16
CA GLN A 18 -28.56 12.12 -3.93
C GLN A 18 -27.56 12.85 -3.04
N ALA A 19 -28.02 13.77 -2.18
CA ALA A 19 -27.15 14.50 -1.25
C ALA A 19 -26.41 13.55 -0.28
N ARG A 20 -27.09 12.50 0.20
CA ARG A 20 -26.47 11.46 1.03
C ARG A 20 -25.40 10.67 0.27
N THR A 21 -25.67 10.27 -0.96
CA THR A 21 -24.71 9.56 -1.81
C THR A 21 -23.50 10.43 -2.13
N GLU A 22 -23.71 11.71 -2.46
CA GLU A 22 -22.62 12.67 -2.71
C GLU A 22 -21.73 12.84 -1.47
N LYS A 23 -22.34 12.97 -0.29
CA LYS A 23 -21.60 13.05 0.98
C LYS A 23 -20.76 11.79 1.23
N LEU A 24 -21.36 10.61 1.09
CA LEU A 24 -20.65 9.34 1.27
C LEU A 24 -19.51 9.15 0.26
N ASN A 25 -19.72 9.57 -0.99
CA ASN A 25 -18.67 9.56 -2.01
C ASN A 25 -17.52 10.50 -1.65
N ALA A 26 -17.82 11.71 -1.16
CA ALA A 26 -16.79 12.65 -0.72
C ALA A 26 -15.97 12.09 0.45
N GLU A 27 -16.63 11.48 1.45
CA GLU A 27 -15.97 10.81 2.57
C GLU A 27 -15.09 9.63 2.11
N LEU A 28 -15.58 8.84 1.15
CA LEU A 28 -14.85 7.70 0.59
C LEU A 28 -13.60 8.16 -0.19
N ILE A 29 -13.69 9.25 -0.96
CA ILE A 29 -12.54 9.83 -1.67
C ILE A 29 -11.46 10.27 -0.66
N ILE A 30 -11.86 10.94 0.42
CA ILE A 30 -10.93 11.37 1.48
C ILE A 30 -10.28 10.16 2.15
N ALA A 31 -11.07 9.14 2.52
CA ALA A 31 -10.55 7.92 3.13
C ALA A 31 -9.58 7.17 2.20
N ASN A 32 -9.89 7.09 0.91
CA ASN A 32 -9.03 6.42 -0.07
C ASN A 32 -7.71 7.19 -0.28
N ARG A 33 -7.76 8.52 -0.27
CA ARG A 33 -6.57 9.36 -0.29
C ARG A 33 -5.68 9.09 0.92
N TYR A 34 -6.23 9.09 2.14
CA TYR A 34 -5.46 8.81 3.35
C TYR A 34 -4.85 7.40 3.35
N LYS A 35 -5.61 6.40 2.90
CA LYS A 35 -5.10 5.03 2.71
C LYS A 35 -3.91 5.01 1.75
N SER A 36 -4.02 5.70 0.62
CA SER A 36 -2.97 5.76 -0.40
C SER A 36 -1.71 6.45 0.11
N GLU A 37 -1.86 7.61 0.76
CA GLU A 37 -0.74 8.35 1.37
C GLU A 37 -0.06 7.53 2.46
N PHE A 38 -0.83 6.88 3.34
CA PHE A 38 -0.29 6.01 4.39
C PHE A 38 0.53 4.86 3.81
N LEU A 39 0.00 4.15 2.82
CA LEU A 39 0.68 3.00 2.22
C LEU A 39 1.94 3.41 1.44
N ALA A 40 1.89 4.53 0.72
CA ALA A 40 3.06 5.08 0.04
C ALA A 40 4.18 5.41 1.05
N ASN A 41 3.85 6.14 2.12
CA ASN A 41 4.81 6.50 3.16
C ASN A 41 5.42 5.27 3.82
N MET A 42 4.59 4.31 4.24
CA MET A 42 5.06 3.07 4.84
C MET A 42 5.99 2.30 3.90
N SER A 43 5.68 2.25 2.60
CA SER A 43 6.56 1.58 1.64
C SER A 43 7.92 2.26 1.52
N HIS A 44 7.97 3.60 1.48
CA HIS A 44 9.24 4.33 1.44
C HIS A 44 10.09 4.07 2.70
N GLU A 45 9.47 4.11 3.87
CA GLU A 45 10.13 3.85 5.16
C GLU A 45 10.63 2.41 5.28
N LEU A 46 9.94 1.44 4.67
CA LEU A 46 10.36 0.03 4.66
C LEU A 46 11.44 -0.26 3.61
N ARG A 47 11.36 0.35 2.42
CA ARG A 47 12.31 0.13 1.33
C ARG A 47 13.73 0.55 1.69
N THR A 48 13.90 1.67 2.40
CA THR A 48 15.22 2.21 2.75
C THR A 48 16.06 1.25 3.61
N PRO A 49 15.60 0.78 4.78
CA PRO A 49 16.34 -0.18 5.59
C PRO A 49 16.47 -1.54 4.88
N LEU A 50 15.45 -1.98 4.13
CA LEU A 50 15.50 -3.26 3.42
C LEU A 50 16.54 -3.26 2.30
N ASN A 51 16.61 -2.19 1.51
CA ASN A 51 17.65 -2.00 0.49
C ASN A 51 19.05 -1.97 1.11
N SER A 52 19.18 -1.40 2.31
CA SER A 52 20.45 -1.41 3.05
C SER A 52 20.85 -2.84 3.44
N ILE A 53 19.92 -3.63 4.00
CA ILE A 53 20.16 -5.05 4.35
C ILE A 53 20.53 -5.88 3.11
N ILE A 54 19.80 -5.73 2.01
CA ILE A 54 20.08 -6.42 0.74
C ILE A 54 21.44 -5.96 0.16
N GLY A 55 21.75 -4.67 0.26
CA GLY A 55 23.00 -4.10 -0.22
C GLY A 55 24.21 -4.64 0.55
N PHE A 56 24.16 -4.59 1.89
CA PHE A 56 25.25 -5.10 2.73
C PHE A 56 25.44 -6.60 2.58
N SER A 57 24.36 -7.39 2.58
CA SER A 57 24.46 -8.84 2.34
C SER A 57 25.09 -9.13 0.97
N ARG A 58 24.73 -8.39 -0.08
CA ARG A 58 25.35 -8.52 -1.40
C ARG A 58 26.83 -8.14 -1.41
N VAL A 59 27.23 -7.09 -0.72
CA VAL A 59 28.65 -6.67 -0.61
C VAL A 59 29.47 -7.77 0.08
N MET A 60 28.96 -8.33 1.17
CA MET A 60 29.62 -9.41 1.91
C MET A 60 29.72 -10.68 1.07
N LEU A 61 28.63 -11.10 0.41
CA LEU A 61 28.61 -12.26 -0.50
C LEU A 61 29.57 -12.11 -1.69
N ARG A 62 29.90 -10.89 -2.11
CA ARG A 62 30.90 -10.62 -3.15
C ARG A 62 32.34 -10.67 -2.64
N GLY A 63 32.57 -11.01 -1.38
CA GLY A 63 33.89 -11.07 -0.76
C GLY A 63 34.53 -9.69 -0.54
N MET A 64 33.78 -8.60 -0.73
CA MET A 64 34.30 -7.23 -0.58
C MET A 64 34.62 -6.88 0.88
N SER A 65 34.08 -7.64 1.83
CA SER A 65 34.35 -7.50 3.27
C SER A 65 35.33 -8.55 3.81
N GLY A 66 35.99 -9.29 2.92
CA GLY A 66 36.89 -10.40 3.27
C GLY A 66 36.24 -11.78 3.06
N PRO A 67 36.99 -12.86 3.35
CA PRO A 67 36.51 -14.23 3.18
C PRO A 67 35.39 -14.56 4.18
N LEU A 68 34.43 -15.35 3.75
CA LEU A 68 33.35 -15.89 4.57
C LEU A 68 33.60 -17.37 4.85
N THR A 69 33.11 -17.85 5.99
CA THR A 69 32.93 -19.29 6.18
C THR A 69 31.70 -19.79 5.42
N ASP A 70 31.64 -21.08 5.12
CA ASP A 70 30.48 -21.69 4.43
C ASP A 70 29.15 -21.39 5.12
N MET A 71 29.15 -21.37 6.46
CA MET A 71 27.97 -21.05 7.27
C MET A 71 27.57 -19.57 7.10
N GLN A 72 28.53 -18.65 7.15
CA GLN A 72 28.26 -17.22 6.95
C GLN A 72 27.72 -16.94 5.55
N GLU A 73 28.24 -17.63 4.53
CA GLU A 73 27.76 -17.52 3.16
C GLU A 73 26.30 -17.99 3.05
N GLN A 74 25.96 -19.15 3.63
CA GLN A 74 24.57 -19.64 3.66
C GLN A 74 23.61 -18.69 4.39
N ASP A 75 24.00 -18.17 5.55
CA ASP A 75 23.20 -17.22 6.32
C ASP A 75 22.97 -15.92 5.53
N LEU A 76 24.02 -15.36 4.93
CA LEU A 76 23.94 -14.15 4.12
C LEU A 76 23.09 -14.36 2.85
N GLN A 77 23.19 -15.52 2.21
CA GLN A 77 22.35 -15.86 1.06
C GLN A 77 20.88 -15.93 1.46
N THR A 78 20.58 -16.48 2.64
CA THR A 78 19.23 -16.54 3.20
C THR A 78 18.69 -15.13 3.51
N ILE A 79 19.49 -14.28 4.13
CA ILE A 79 19.15 -12.87 4.41
C ILE A 79 18.88 -12.11 3.10
N PHE A 80 19.76 -12.26 2.11
CA PHE A 80 19.63 -11.63 0.80
C PHE A 80 18.33 -12.06 0.10
N ASN A 81 18.06 -13.37 0.03
CA ASN A 81 16.88 -13.90 -0.63
C ASN A 81 15.59 -13.47 0.08
N SER A 82 15.58 -13.52 1.42
CA SER A 82 14.43 -13.09 2.24
C SER A 82 14.16 -11.60 2.09
N GLY A 83 15.22 -10.77 2.03
CA GLY A 83 15.09 -9.33 1.81
C GLY A 83 14.47 -9.01 0.45
N ASN A 84 14.94 -9.68 -0.62
CA ASN A 84 14.35 -9.50 -1.96
C ASN A 84 12.90 -9.99 -2.01
N HIS A 85 12.58 -11.10 -1.36
CA HIS A 85 11.21 -11.61 -1.30
C HIS A 85 10.28 -10.62 -0.59
N LEU A 86 10.68 -10.09 0.57
CA LEU A 86 9.91 -9.08 1.29
C LEU A 86 9.71 -7.80 0.45
N LEU A 87 10.74 -7.38 -0.29
CA LEU A 87 10.63 -6.23 -1.19
C LEU A 87 9.58 -6.46 -2.28
N SER A 88 9.50 -7.67 -2.83
CA SER A 88 8.46 -8.06 -3.80
C SER A 88 7.07 -7.95 -3.18
N LEU A 89 6.87 -8.51 -1.99
CA LEU A 89 5.57 -8.46 -1.29
C LEU A 89 5.12 -7.01 -1.01
N ILE A 90 6.05 -6.14 -0.61
CA ILE A 90 5.78 -4.71 -0.41
C ILE A 90 5.30 -4.06 -1.71
N ASN A 91 5.97 -4.36 -2.84
CA ASN A 91 5.58 -3.82 -4.14
C ASN A 91 4.20 -4.32 -4.58
N GLU A 92 3.90 -5.61 -4.40
CA GLU A 92 2.60 -6.19 -4.73
C GLU A 92 1.45 -5.56 -3.93
N ILE A 93 1.66 -5.30 -2.63
CA ILE A 93 0.66 -4.63 -1.78
C ILE A 93 0.41 -3.20 -2.27
N LEU A 94 1.47 -2.46 -2.61
CA LEU A 94 1.34 -1.11 -3.13
C LEU A 94 0.57 -1.06 -4.45
N ASP A 95 0.84 -1.98 -5.36
CA ASP A 95 0.18 -1.98 -6.67
C ASP A 95 -1.31 -2.31 -6.55
N LYS A 96 -1.70 -3.18 -5.61
CA LYS A 96 -3.11 -3.41 -5.26
C LYS A 96 -3.76 -2.22 -4.57
N ALA A 97 -2.98 -1.41 -3.86
CA ALA A 97 -3.48 -0.27 -3.10
C ALA A 97 -3.74 1.00 -3.94
N LYS A 98 -3.17 1.10 -5.15
CA LYS A 98 -3.40 2.21 -6.09
C LYS A 98 -4.79 2.18 -6.76
N ILE A 99 -5.56 1.11 -6.56
CA ILE A 99 -6.93 0.90 -7.09
C ILE A 99 -7.96 1.47 -6.11
#